data_AF-A0AAE0CJM4-F1
#
_entry.id   AF-A0AAE0CJM4-F1
#
_cell.length_a   1.000
_cell.length_b   1.000
_cell.length_c   1.000
_cell.angle_alpha   90.00
_cell.angle_beta   90.00
_cell.angle_gamma   90.00
#
_symmetry.space_group_name_H-M   'P 1'
#
loop_
_entity.id
_entity.type
_entity.pdbx_description
1 polymer ?
#
loop_
_entity_poly.entity_id
_entity_poly.type
_entity_poly.pdbx_seq_one_letter_code
_entity_poly.pdbx_strand_id
1 'polypeptide(L)'
;MGVRMNEVHNDSEVYTYEANEDGQERVYRISFNSISGDFSCCCMLYESMGMLCHHALKVLDFNNVTSIPSRYILKIWTKEAKKGNFVSCESLVSSSNNEKHIQSLRLSDLMHEGNNIFSIPSLTISRTKIVKNKLVEAMKLLEKDSETISMLECLKKVDEQPHDDLLGSETPILNPPIAKTKCKTNVRLKSNLEKRKRKTTKGKGTYALSNLLSNFILQLSLFHS
;
A
#
# COMPACT_ATOMS: atom_id res chain seq x y z
N MET A 1 -3.29 -11.93 18.88
CA MET A 1 -4.34 -11.62 19.87
C MET A 1 -5.48 -12.58 19.64
N GLY A 2 -6.00 -13.23 20.67
CA GLY A 2 -7.31 -13.87 20.59
C GLY A 2 -8.40 -12.81 20.76
N VAL A 3 -9.50 -12.97 20.05
CA VAL A 3 -10.73 -12.20 20.28
C VAL A 3 -11.76 -13.19 20.81
N ARG A 4 -12.26 -12.93 22.03
CA ARG A 4 -13.42 -13.64 22.56
C ARG A 4 -14.67 -12.89 22.11
N MET A 5 -15.65 -13.61 21.59
CA MET A 5 -16.86 -13.01 21.05
C MET A 5 -18.08 -13.64 21.69
N ASN A 6 -19.00 -12.80 22.14
CA ASN A 6 -20.25 -13.19 22.75
C ASN A 6 -21.40 -12.59 21.95
N GLU A 7 -22.45 -13.36 21.71
CA GLU A 7 -23.71 -12.85 21.18
C GLU A 7 -24.51 -12.25 22.34
N VAL A 8 -24.94 -10.99 22.18
CA VAL A 8 -25.58 -10.21 23.26
C VAL A 8 -27.04 -9.92 22.96
N HIS A 9 -27.39 -9.80 21.69
CA HIS A 9 -28.76 -9.58 21.25
C HIS A 9 -29.01 -10.24 19.90
N ASN A 10 -30.19 -10.83 19.75
CA ASN A 10 -30.60 -11.56 18.56
C ASN A 10 -32.04 -11.19 18.24
N ASP A 11 -32.22 -10.23 17.34
CA ASP A 11 -33.48 -10.03 16.63
C ASP A 11 -33.50 -10.95 15.41
N SER A 12 -34.69 -11.29 14.91
CA SER A 12 -34.89 -12.21 13.77
C SER A 12 -33.99 -11.93 12.55
N GLU A 13 -33.55 -10.69 12.37
CA GLU A 13 -32.76 -10.23 11.22
C GLU A 13 -31.42 -9.57 11.59
N VAL A 14 -31.24 -9.14 12.84
CA VAL A 14 -30.09 -8.37 13.30
C VAL A 14 -29.48 -8.99 14.55
N TYR A 15 -28.21 -9.38 14.42
CA TYR A 15 -27.41 -9.99 15.46
C TYR A 15 -26.42 -8.98 16.00
N THR A 16 -26.33 -8.86 17.32
CA THR A 16 -25.35 -8.00 18.00
C THR A 16 -24.35 -8.84 18.78
N TYR A 17 -23.07 -8.58 18.52
CA TYR A 17 -21.94 -9.25 19.13
C TYR A 17 -21.10 -8.27 19.95
N GLU A 18 -20.52 -8.78 21.03
CA GLU A 18 -19.49 -8.10 21.81
C GLU A 18 -18.18 -8.87 21.73
N ALA A 19 -17.14 -8.19 21.24
CA ALA A 19 -15.80 -8.72 21.09
C ALA A 19 -14.86 -8.10 22.13
N ASN A 20 -14.11 -8.96 22.82
CA ASN A 20 -13.08 -8.59 23.79
C ASN A 20 -11.72 -9.05 23.31
N GLU A 21 -10.75 -8.13 23.23
CA GLU A 21 -9.38 -8.45 22.89
C GLU A 21 -8.58 -8.86 24.13
N ASP A 22 -7.77 -9.92 24.01
CA ASP A 22 -6.92 -10.37 25.10
C ASP A 22 -5.98 -9.24 25.58
N GLY A 23 -6.12 -8.85 26.86
CA GLY A 23 -5.31 -7.80 27.48
C GLY A 23 -5.88 -6.39 27.32
N GLN A 24 -7.09 -6.23 26.78
CA GLN A 24 -7.83 -4.97 26.78
C GLN A 24 -9.15 -5.10 27.55
N GLU A 25 -9.52 -4.05 28.27
CA GLU A 25 -10.82 -3.93 28.93
C GLU A 25 -11.92 -3.42 27.98
N ARG A 26 -11.50 -2.95 26.79
CA ARG A 26 -12.41 -2.40 25.79
C ARG A 26 -13.26 -3.50 25.15
N VAL A 27 -14.57 -3.30 25.21
CA VAL A 27 -15.56 -4.10 24.48
C VAL A 27 -15.84 -3.45 23.13
N TYR A 28 -15.80 -4.24 22.07
CA TYR A 28 -16.17 -3.82 20.73
C TYR A 28 -17.55 -4.36 20.37
N ARG A 29 -18.48 -3.49 20.00
CA ARG A 29 -19.82 -3.87 19.57
C ARG A 29 -19.83 -4.01 18.05
N ILE A 30 -20.41 -5.12 17.58
CA ILE A 30 -20.57 -5.44 16.16
C ILE A 30 -22.03 -5.77 15.91
N SER A 31 -22.66 -5.14 14.92
CA SER A 31 -23.96 -5.56 14.41
C SER A 31 -23.79 -6.26 13.07
N PHE A 32 -24.58 -7.31 12.87
CA PHE A 32 -24.66 -8.04 11.61
C PHE A 32 -26.12 -8.25 11.23
N ASN A 33 -26.50 -7.82 10.03
CA ASN A 33 -27.80 -8.10 9.45
C ASN A 33 -27.68 -9.34 8.55
N SER A 34 -28.41 -10.41 8.88
CA SER A 34 -28.33 -11.67 8.13
C SER A 34 -29.00 -11.62 6.74
N ILE A 35 -29.96 -10.71 6.54
CA ILE A 35 -30.68 -10.54 5.28
C ILE A 35 -29.86 -9.70 4.30
N SER A 36 -29.42 -8.51 4.73
CA SER A 36 -28.66 -7.59 3.86
C SER A 36 -27.16 -7.94 3.80
N GLY A 37 -26.66 -8.73 4.75
CA GLY A 37 -25.23 -9.02 4.88
C GLY A 37 -24.42 -7.83 5.40
N ASP A 38 -25.09 -6.85 6.00
CA ASP A 38 -24.47 -5.62 6.48
C ASP A 38 -23.81 -5.81 7.85
N PHE A 39 -22.61 -5.26 7.98
CA PHE A 39 -21.81 -5.17 9.19
C PHE A 39 -21.59 -3.72 9.59
N SER A 40 -21.67 -3.46 10.90
CA SER A 40 -21.12 -2.26 11.51
C SER A 40 -20.34 -2.65 12.77
N CYS A 41 -19.20 -2.00 12.99
CA CYS A 41 -18.39 -2.22 14.18
C CYS A 41 -17.97 -0.88 14.77
N CYS A 42 -18.05 -0.72 16.09
CA CYS A 42 -17.67 0.55 16.75
C CYS A 42 -16.19 0.94 16.61
N CYS A 43 -15.34 0.07 16.03
CA CYS A 43 -13.98 0.43 15.64
C CYS A 43 -13.93 1.41 14.44
N MET A 44 -15.02 1.52 13.67
CA MET A 44 -15.17 2.38 12.50
C MET A 44 -14.11 2.19 11.40
N LEU A 45 -13.47 1.02 11.33
CA LEU A 45 -12.37 0.79 10.37
C LEU A 45 -12.87 0.79 8.92
N TYR A 46 -14.10 0.32 8.69
CA TYR A 46 -14.67 0.33 7.35
C TYR A 46 -15.03 1.75 6.92
N GLU A 47 -15.59 2.54 7.82
CA GLU A 47 -16.00 3.91 7.58
C GLU A 47 -14.79 4.84 7.40
N SER A 48 -13.68 4.56 8.09
CA SER A 48 -12.46 5.38 8.03
C SER A 48 -11.45 4.93 6.97
N MET A 49 -11.31 3.63 6.71
CA MET A 49 -10.30 3.07 5.80
C MET A 49 -10.88 2.20 4.68
N GLY A 50 -12.20 1.99 4.65
CA GLY A 50 -12.83 1.12 3.66
C GLY A 50 -12.53 -0.36 3.85
N MET A 51 -12.10 -0.76 5.05
CA MET A 51 -11.63 -2.11 5.36
C MET A 51 -12.38 -2.72 6.54
N LEU A 52 -12.81 -3.97 6.40
CA LEU A 52 -13.39 -4.71 7.50
C LEU A 52 -12.33 -4.93 8.60
N CYS A 53 -12.70 -4.61 9.84
CA CYS A 53 -11.85 -4.90 10.99
C CYS A 53 -11.81 -6.40 11.27
N HIS A 54 -10.80 -6.81 12.05
CA HIS A 54 -10.71 -8.18 12.52
C HIS A 54 -11.96 -8.62 13.31
N HIS A 55 -12.66 -7.71 14.00
CA HIS A 55 -13.91 -8.04 14.70
C HIS A 55 -15.03 -8.42 13.72
N ALA A 56 -15.24 -7.65 12.65
CA ALA A 56 -16.25 -7.95 11.63
C ALA A 56 -15.92 -9.25 10.88
N LEU A 57 -14.64 -9.48 10.56
CA LEU A 57 -14.17 -10.74 9.98
C LEU A 57 -14.43 -11.93 10.93
N LYS A 58 -14.34 -11.71 12.24
CA LYS A 58 -14.62 -12.75 13.22
C LYS A 58 -16.11 -13.08 13.29
N VAL A 59 -17.00 -12.08 13.16
CA VAL A 59 -18.45 -12.30 13.08
C VAL A 59 -18.82 -13.07 11.81
N LEU A 60 -18.21 -12.75 10.67
CA LEU A 60 -18.39 -13.53 9.43
C LEU A 60 -18.05 -15.02 9.64
N ASP A 61 -16.90 -15.30 10.25
CA ASP A 61 -16.47 -16.65 10.60
C ASP A 61 -17.46 -17.34 11.56
N PHE A 62 -17.93 -16.62 12.58
CA PHE A 62 -18.91 -17.13 13.55
C PHE A 62 -20.26 -17.48 12.90
N ASN A 63 -20.68 -16.70 11.89
CA ASN A 63 -21.91 -16.93 11.13
C ASN A 63 -21.72 -17.87 9.93
N ASN A 64 -20.56 -18.55 9.83
CA ASN A 64 -20.20 -19.45 8.72
C ASN A 64 -20.30 -18.79 7.33
N VAL A 65 -20.12 -17.47 7.25
CA VAL A 65 -20.09 -16.75 5.98
C VAL A 65 -18.73 -16.99 5.32
N THR A 66 -18.73 -17.70 4.20
CA THR A 66 -17.49 -18.15 3.53
C THR A 66 -16.86 -17.13 2.59
N SER A 67 -17.56 -16.03 2.30
CA SER A 67 -17.10 -14.98 1.39
C SER A 67 -17.49 -13.59 1.91
N ILE A 68 -16.59 -12.64 1.76
CA ILE A 68 -16.86 -11.24 2.08
C ILE A 68 -17.86 -10.69 1.05
N PRO A 69 -18.98 -10.07 1.47
CA PRO A 69 -19.93 -9.48 0.52
C PRO A 69 -19.25 -8.41 -0.34
N SER A 70 -19.57 -8.38 -1.64
CA SER A 70 -18.91 -7.53 -2.64
C SER A 70 -18.97 -6.03 -2.30
N ARG A 71 -20.02 -5.58 -1.60
CA ARG A 71 -20.16 -4.20 -1.13
C ARG A 71 -19.03 -3.71 -0.22
N TYR A 72 -18.34 -4.64 0.47
CA TYR A 72 -17.21 -4.34 1.35
C TYR A 72 -15.85 -4.42 0.63
N ILE A 73 -15.84 -4.76 -0.67
CA ILE A 73 -14.65 -4.83 -1.50
C ILE A 73 -14.59 -3.55 -2.36
N LEU A 74 -13.94 -2.51 -1.85
CA LEU A 74 -13.79 -1.26 -2.60
C LEU A 74 -12.83 -1.43 -3.79
N LYS A 75 -13.03 -0.65 -4.86
CA LYS A 75 -12.18 -0.64 -6.06
C LYS A 75 -10.70 -0.35 -5.76
N ILE A 76 -10.41 0.45 -4.73
CA ILE A 76 -9.04 0.73 -4.27
C ILE A 76 -8.33 -0.55 -3.82
N TRP A 77 -9.10 -1.49 -3.28
CA TRP A 77 -8.61 -2.78 -2.84
C TRP A 77 -8.76 -3.85 -3.92
N THR A 78 -9.12 -3.51 -5.18
CA THR A 78 -9.16 -4.43 -6.34
C THR A 78 -7.90 -4.33 -7.20
N LYS A 79 -7.61 -5.35 -8.03
CA LYS A 79 -6.56 -5.25 -9.07
C LYS A 79 -6.78 -4.08 -10.03
N GLU A 80 -8.04 -3.67 -10.18
CA GLU A 80 -8.44 -2.56 -11.04
C GLU A 80 -8.18 -1.19 -10.41
N ALA A 81 -7.66 -1.13 -9.18
CA ALA A 81 -7.13 0.10 -8.58
C ALA A 81 -6.06 0.74 -9.49
N LYS A 82 -5.22 -0.07 -10.14
CA LYS A 82 -4.21 0.37 -11.11
C LYS A 82 -4.79 0.80 -12.47
N LYS A 83 -6.07 0.50 -12.72
CA LYS A 83 -6.77 0.76 -14.00
C LYS A 83 -7.60 2.05 -13.95
N GLY A 84 -7.71 2.69 -12.78
CA GLY A 84 -8.58 3.84 -12.56
C GLY A 84 -7.92 5.19 -12.87
N ASN A 85 -8.37 5.79 -13.97
CA ASN A 85 -8.39 7.24 -14.28
C ASN A 85 -7.09 8.01 -14.00
N PHE A 86 -6.15 7.85 -14.91
CA PHE A 86 -5.17 8.89 -15.17
C PHE A 86 -5.92 10.14 -15.64
N VAL A 87 -6.00 11.16 -14.78
CA VAL A 87 -6.35 12.51 -15.22
C VAL A 87 -5.20 12.94 -16.12
N SER A 88 -5.40 12.94 -17.44
CA SER A 88 -4.44 13.52 -18.36
C SER A 88 -4.06 14.89 -17.83
N CYS A 89 -2.75 15.11 -17.63
CA CYS A 89 -2.21 16.38 -17.15
C CYS A 89 -2.70 17.57 -18.00
N GLU A 90 -3.16 17.30 -19.23
CA GLU A 90 -3.84 18.22 -20.14
C GLU A 90 -5.10 18.89 -19.55
N SER A 91 -5.76 18.29 -18.55
CA SER A 91 -6.93 18.87 -17.87
C SER A 91 -6.59 19.70 -16.62
N LEU A 92 -5.34 19.67 -16.12
CA LEU A 92 -4.93 20.36 -14.88
C LEU A 92 -3.97 21.53 -15.11
N VAL A 93 -3.50 21.73 -16.35
CA VAL A 93 -2.55 22.78 -16.74
C VAL A 93 -3.08 24.21 -16.61
N SER A 94 -4.32 24.42 -16.17
CA SER A 94 -4.92 25.76 -16.14
C SER A 94 -4.69 26.59 -14.87
N SER A 95 -4.00 26.14 -13.81
CA SER A 95 -3.95 26.94 -12.56
C SER A 95 -2.75 26.77 -11.59
N SER A 96 -1.58 26.24 -11.97
CA SER A 96 -0.42 26.23 -11.04
C SER A 96 0.92 26.46 -11.73
N ASN A 97 1.58 27.59 -11.43
CA ASN A 97 2.89 27.99 -11.93
C ASN A 97 4.07 27.21 -11.29
N ASN A 98 3.87 25.97 -10.81
CA ASN A 98 4.94 25.18 -10.20
C ASN A 98 5.47 24.13 -11.18
N GLU A 99 6.45 24.54 -12.00
CA GLU A 99 7.09 23.72 -13.03
C GLU A 99 7.60 22.36 -12.50
N LYS A 100 8.13 22.33 -11.26
CA LYS A 100 8.58 21.09 -10.59
C LYS A 100 7.43 20.13 -10.31
N HIS A 101 6.26 20.65 -9.93
CA HIS A 101 5.07 19.83 -9.69
C HIS A 101 4.55 19.23 -11.00
N ILE A 102 4.52 20.01 -12.09
CA ILE A 102 4.12 19.55 -13.42
C ILE A 102 5.09 18.48 -13.94
N GLN A 103 6.40 18.69 -13.76
CA GLN A 103 7.42 17.68 -14.09
C GLN A 103 7.22 16.38 -13.30
N SER A 104 6.92 16.47 -12.00
CA SER A 104 6.64 15.31 -11.15
C SER A 104 5.41 14.53 -11.61
N LEU A 105 4.35 15.21 -12.05
CA LEU A 105 3.16 14.56 -12.61
C LEU A 105 3.51 13.82 -13.89
N ARG A 106 4.11 14.50 -14.87
CA ARG A 106 4.54 13.90 -16.14
C ARG A 106 5.44 12.67 -15.93
N LEU A 107 6.36 12.73 -14.96
CA LEU A 107 7.22 11.60 -14.62
C LEU A 107 6.43 10.45 -14.00
N SER A 108 5.53 10.72 -13.07
CA SER A 108 4.66 9.69 -12.47
C SER A 108 3.89 8.92 -13.55
N ASP A 109 3.39 9.63 -14.55
CA ASP A 109 2.58 9.08 -15.64
C ASP A 109 3.40 8.16 -16.53
N LEU A 110 4.59 8.62 -16.94
CA LEU A 110 5.55 7.81 -17.70
C LEU A 110 5.99 6.56 -16.93
N MET A 111 6.21 6.69 -15.62
CA MET A 111 6.61 5.57 -14.76
C MET A 111 5.50 4.54 -14.64
N HIS A 112 4.25 4.97 -14.54
CA HIS A 112 3.10 4.06 -14.51
C HIS A 112 3.00 3.25 -15.81
N GLU A 113 3.08 3.93 -16.97
CA GLU A 113 3.02 3.27 -18.27
C GLU A 113 4.22 2.32 -18.48
N GLY A 114 5.42 2.75 -18.09
CA GLY A 114 6.61 1.92 -18.08
C GLY A 114 6.44 0.66 -17.25
N ASN A 115 5.92 0.76 -16.02
CA ASN A 115 5.70 -0.40 -15.16
C ASN A 115 4.75 -1.44 -15.78
N ASN A 116 3.70 -0.99 -16.48
CA ASN A 116 2.81 -1.89 -17.22
C ASN A 116 3.58 -2.62 -18.32
N ILE A 117 4.38 -1.88 -19.11
CA ILE A 117 5.17 -2.43 -20.22
C ILE A 117 6.29 -3.35 -19.72
N PHE A 118 6.92 -3.11 -18.56
CA PHE A 118 8.07 -3.89 -18.11
C PHE A 118 7.70 -5.20 -17.42
N SER A 119 6.51 -5.28 -16.82
CA SER A 119 6.05 -6.44 -16.06
C SER A 119 6.14 -7.76 -16.86
N ILE A 120 5.44 -7.85 -17.99
CA ILE A 120 5.34 -9.07 -18.81
C ILE A 120 6.65 -9.41 -19.57
N PRO A 121 7.34 -8.46 -20.21
CA PRO A 121 8.56 -8.72 -20.97
C PRO A 121 9.76 -9.14 -20.12
N SER A 122 9.80 -8.73 -18.85
CA SER A 122 10.86 -9.13 -17.90
C SER A 122 10.95 -10.65 -17.70
N LEU A 123 9.86 -11.37 -17.99
CA LEU A 123 9.77 -12.81 -17.80
C LEU A 123 10.53 -13.62 -18.87
N THR A 124 10.91 -13.02 -20.02
CA THR A 124 11.72 -13.72 -21.03
C THR A 124 12.75 -12.81 -21.69
N ILE A 125 13.90 -13.40 -22.02
CA ILE A 125 15.02 -12.71 -22.68
C ILE A 125 14.61 -12.13 -24.04
N SER A 126 13.86 -12.88 -24.85
CA SER A 126 13.41 -12.44 -26.17
C SER A 126 12.50 -11.21 -26.10
N ARG A 127 11.54 -11.17 -25.16
CA ARG A 127 10.64 -10.02 -24.98
C ARG A 127 11.37 -8.82 -24.37
N THR A 128 12.26 -9.06 -23.41
CA THR A 128 13.12 -8.01 -22.85
C THR A 128 13.95 -7.33 -23.93
N LYS A 129 14.49 -8.07 -24.91
CA LYS A 129 15.25 -7.51 -26.04
C LYS A 129 14.40 -6.58 -26.90
N ILE A 130 13.13 -6.93 -27.15
CA ILE A 130 12.20 -6.11 -27.93
C ILE A 130 11.98 -4.76 -27.23
N VAL A 131 11.65 -4.79 -25.93
CA VAL A 131 11.43 -3.55 -25.15
C VAL A 131 12.69 -2.71 -25.08
N LYS A 132 13.85 -3.32 -24.80
CA LYS A 132 15.14 -2.59 -24.78
C LYS A 132 15.44 -1.89 -26.10
N ASN A 133 15.23 -2.57 -27.23
CA ASN A 133 15.44 -1.96 -28.54
C ASN A 133 14.52 -0.75 -28.76
N LYS A 134 13.25 -0.86 -28.36
CA LYS A 134 12.28 0.24 -28.46
C LYS A 134 12.59 1.41 -27.52
N LEU A 135 13.09 1.15 -26.32
CA LEU A 135 13.55 2.21 -25.42
C LEU A 135 14.76 2.96 -26.01
N VAL A 136 15.72 2.25 -26.59
CA VAL A 136 16.87 2.87 -27.27
C VAL A 136 16.42 3.70 -28.47
N GLU A 137 15.45 3.22 -29.24
CA GLU A 137 14.85 3.98 -30.35
C GLU A 137 14.18 5.27 -29.84
N ALA A 138 13.39 5.19 -28.77
CA ALA A 138 12.76 6.35 -28.15
C ALA A 138 13.79 7.37 -27.64
N MET A 139 14.84 6.93 -26.95
CA MET A 139 15.91 7.82 -26.48
C MET A 139 16.56 8.60 -27.63
N LYS A 140 16.86 7.93 -28.76
CA LYS A 140 17.44 8.58 -29.94
C LYS A 140 16.52 9.59 -30.60
N LEU A 141 15.20 9.41 -30.49
CA LEU A 141 14.22 10.39 -30.98
C LEU A 141 14.20 11.61 -30.07
N LEU A 142 14.21 11.39 -28.74
CA LEU A 142 14.24 12.47 -27.76
C LEU A 142 15.53 13.28 -27.85
N GLU A 143 16.70 12.66 -28.03
CA GLU A 143 17.97 13.38 -28.21
C GLU A 143 18.00 14.31 -29.43
N LYS A 144 17.14 14.08 -30.43
CA LYS A 144 17.04 14.89 -31.65
C LYS A 144 15.98 15.98 -31.54
N ASP A 145 15.19 15.98 -30.47
CA ASP A 145 14.09 16.91 -30.29
C ASP A 145 14.60 18.28 -29.82
N SER A 146 14.28 19.33 -30.58
CA SER A 146 14.82 20.69 -30.37
C SER A 146 14.46 21.30 -29.00
N GLU A 147 13.33 20.91 -28.40
CA GLU A 147 12.91 21.40 -27.09
C GLU A 147 13.70 20.75 -25.95
N THR A 148 13.98 19.45 -26.07
CA THR A 148 14.83 18.74 -25.09
C THR A 148 16.29 19.22 -25.12
N ILE A 149 16.84 19.50 -26.30
CA ILE A 149 18.20 20.05 -26.46
C ILE A 149 18.30 21.42 -25.76
N SER A 150 17.31 22.29 -25.97
CA SER A 150 17.23 23.62 -25.33
C SER A 150 17.15 23.53 -23.80
N MET A 151 16.32 22.62 -23.25
CA MET A 151 16.23 22.40 -21.80
C MET A 151 17.49 21.77 -21.20
N LEU A 152 18.15 20.84 -21.91
CA LEU A 152 19.41 20.23 -21.50
C LEU A 152 20.58 21.24 -21.53
N GLU A 153 20.61 22.17 -22.50
CA GLU A 153 21.58 23.26 -22.56
C GLU A 153 21.38 24.28 -21.43
N CYS A 154 20.14 24.61 -21.06
CA CYS A 154 19.86 25.49 -19.92
C CYS A 154 20.35 24.91 -18.58
N LEU A 155 20.31 23.59 -18.40
CA LEU A 155 20.84 22.93 -17.20
C LEU A 155 22.38 22.92 -17.14
N LYS A 156 23.05 22.91 -18.30
CA LYS A 156 24.53 22.96 -18.39
C LYS A 156 25.09 24.36 -18.13
N LYS A 157 24.33 25.43 -18.39
CA LYS A 157 24.76 26.84 -18.20
C LYS A 157 24.90 27.27 -16.73
N VAL A 158 24.55 26.42 -15.77
CA VAL A 158 24.73 26.71 -14.33
C VAL A 158 26.16 26.40 -13.85
N ASP A 159 26.96 25.62 -14.61
CA ASP A 159 28.28 25.14 -14.16
C ASP A 159 29.47 25.95 -14.74
N GLU A 160 29.23 26.89 -15.66
CA GLU A 160 30.28 27.73 -16.29
C GLU A 160 30.03 29.24 -16.12
N GLN A 161 30.02 29.72 -14.88
CA GLN A 161 30.33 31.13 -14.59
C GLN A 161 31.66 31.17 -13.84
N PRO A 162 32.67 31.94 -14.31
CA PRO A 162 33.94 32.07 -13.61
C PRO A 162 33.69 32.86 -12.32
N HIS A 163 33.75 32.19 -11.18
CA HIS A 163 33.77 32.87 -9.89
C HIS A 163 35.23 33.02 -9.46
N ASP A 164 35.70 34.26 -9.44
CA ASP A 164 36.97 34.71 -8.87
C ASP A 164 37.23 34.09 -7.49
N ASP A 165 38.51 33.88 -7.23
CA ASP A 165 39.13 33.43 -5.99
C ASP A 165 38.52 34.08 -4.73
N LEU A 166 38.05 33.27 -3.78
CA LEU A 166 38.34 33.55 -2.36
C LEU A 166 38.40 32.28 -1.51
N LEU A 167 39.61 32.01 -1.05
CA LEU A 167 40.03 30.97 -0.12
C LEU A 167 39.27 31.05 1.22
N GLY A 168 38.80 29.91 1.74
CA GLY A 168 38.75 29.66 3.19
C GLY A 168 37.37 29.57 3.86
N SER A 169 36.74 28.40 3.80
CA SER A 169 36.50 27.52 4.97
C SER A 169 35.56 26.38 4.54
N GLU A 170 36.12 25.18 4.37
CA GLU A 170 35.30 23.98 4.40
C GLU A 170 34.70 23.89 5.80
N THR A 171 33.41 24.20 5.95
CA THR A 171 32.69 23.70 7.12
C THR A 171 32.45 22.22 6.86
N PRO A 172 33.00 21.30 7.67
CA PRO A 172 32.74 19.89 7.49
C PRO A 172 31.25 19.68 7.74
N ILE A 173 30.55 19.12 6.75
CA ILE A 173 29.17 18.69 6.90
C ILE A 173 29.15 17.60 7.98
N LEU A 174 28.83 17.98 9.21
CA LEU A 174 28.66 17.05 10.31
C LEU A 174 27.29 16.39 10.17
N ASN A 175 27.27 15.07 10.31
CA ASN A 175 26.03 14.31 10.39
C ASN A 175 25.12 14.91 11.47
N PRO A 176 23.81 15.07 11.21
CA PRO A 176 22.89 15.57 12.22
C PRO A 176 22.98 14.69 13.48
N PRO A 177 22.87 15.26 14.69
CA PRO A 177 23.03 14.51 15.92
C PRO A 177 22.09 13.31 15.94
N ILE A 178 22.65 12.12 16.16
CA ILE A 178 21.85 10.91 16.33
C ILE A 178 21.08 11.05 17.64
N ALA A 179 19.88 11.60 17.56
CA ALA A 179 18.95 11.65 18.67
C ALA A 179 18.47 10.22 18.94
N LYS A 180 18.84 9.66 20.10
CA LYS A 180 18.21 8.45 20.60
C LYS A 180 16.75 8.78 20.91
N THR A 181 15.83 8.29 20.08
CA THR A 181 14.42 8.23 20.48
C THR A 181 14.34 7.46 21.79
N LYS A 182 13.65 8.00 22.81
CA LYS A 182 13.51 7.34 24.11
C LYS A 182 13.10 5.87 23.92
N CYS A 183 13.76 4.98 24.67
CA CYS A 183 13.54 3.52 24.75
C CYS A 183 14.22 2.63 23.67
N LYS A 184 15.56 2.56 23.64
CA LYS A 184 16.26 1.37 23.11
C LYS A 184 17.47 0.98 23.97
N THR A 185 17.33 -0.09 24.74
CA THR A 185 18.45 -0.90 25.22
C THR A 185 19.16 -1.47 23.99
N ASN A 186 20.51 -1.55 23.99
CA ASN A 186 21.33 -2.04 22.86
C ASN A 186 21.13 -3.53 22.51
N VAL A 187 20.06 -4.15 23.03
CA VAL A 187 19.74 -5.55 22.81
C VAL A 187 18.67 -5.63 21.72
N ARG A 188 19.01 -6.33 20.64
CA ARG A 188 18.07 -6.71 19.59
C ARG A 188 16.83 -7.34 20.23
N LEU A 189 15.67 -6.73 20.00
CA LEU A 189 14.39 -7.31 20.39
C LEU A 189 14.21 -8.64 19.66
N LYS A 190 14.21 -9.74 20.41
CA LYS A 190 13.91 -11.07 19.86
C LYS A 190 12.52 -11.08 19.25
N SER A 191 12.43 -11.59 18.03
CA SER A 191 11.19 -11.81 17.31
C SER A 191 10.28 -12.80 18.04
N ASN A 192 8.98 -12.76 17.75
CA ASN A 192 8.02 -13.73 18.29
C ASN A 192 8.37 -15.17 17.93
N LEU A 193 9.06 -15.38 16.80
CA LEU A 193 9.56 -16.69 16.37
C LEU A 193 10.68 -17.20 17.31
N GLU A 194 11.62 -16.33 17.71
CA GLU A 194 12.70 -16.67 18.65
C GLU A 194 12.21 -16.91 20.09
N LYS A 195 11.02 -16.40 20.46
CA LYS A 195 10.43 -16.58 21.80
C LYS A 195 9.62 -17.87 21.95
N ARG A 196 9.22 -18.53 20.86
CA ARG A 196 8.40 -19.76 20.90
C ARG A 196 9.29 -21.00 21.11
N LYS A 197 9.42 -21.46 22.36
CA LYS A 197 9.81 -22.86 22.64
C LYS A 197 8.72 -23.79 22.09
N ARG A 198 9.11 -24.80 21.29
CA ARG A 198 8.21 -25.82 20.74
C ARG A 198 7.49 -26.54 21.88
N LYS A 199 6.18 -26.31 22.04
CA LYS A 199 5.27 -27.19 22.78
C LYS A 199 4.45 -27.97 21.76
N THR A 200 4.60 -29.29 21.76
CA THR A 200 3.73 -30.22 21.05
C THR A 200 2.47 -30.44 21.88
N THR A 201 1.29 -30.08 21.37
CA THR A 201 0.03 -30.73 21.76
C THR A 201 -1.06 -30.53 20.70
N LYS A 202 -1.79 -31.65 20.51
CA LYS A 202 -2.96 -31.94 19.65
C LYS A 202 -3.98 -30.80 19.53
N GLY A 203 -4.47 -30.60 18.30
CA GLY A 203 -5.39 -29.53 17.93
C GLY A 203 -6.88 -29.83 18.14
N LYS A 204 -7.68 -28.82 17.76
CA LYS A 204 -9.09 -28.89 17.31
C LYS A 204 -9.42 -27.60 16.52
N GLY A 205 -9.83 -27.78 15.27
CA GLY A 205 -10.60 -26.87 14.38
C GLY A 205 -10.22 -25.39 14.24
N THR A 206 -9.44 -25.05 13.20
CA THR A 206 -9.16 -23.65 12.78
C THR A 206 -9.36 -23.42 11.26
N TYR A 207 -10.12 -24.26 10.58
CA TYR A 207 -10.14 -24.31 9.11
C TYR A 207 -10.92 -23.15 8.44
N ALA A 208 -11.79 -22.43 9.14
CA ALA A 208 -12.63 -21.38 8.52
C ALA A 208 -11.98 -19.98 8.53
N LEU A 209 -11.43 -19.52 9.66
CA LEU A 209 -10.65 -18.27 9.74
C LEU A 209 -9.44 -18.28 8.80
N SER A 210 -8.76 -19.42 8.70
CA SER A 210 -7.65 -19.54 7.76
C SER A 210 -8.13 -19.34 6.34
N ASN A 211 -9.33 -19.80 5.97
CA ASN A 211 -9.86 -19.66 4.62
C ASN A 211 -10.33 -18.24 4.32
N LEU A 212 -10.91 -17.51 5.28
CA LEU A 212 -11.30 -16.11 5.08
C LEU A 212 -10.08 -15.18 5.06
N LEU A 213 -9.13 -15.36 5.97
CA LEU A 213 -7.88 -14.61 5.98
C LEU A 213 -6.97 -15.04 4.83
N SER A 214 -6.94 -16.31 4.43
CA SER A 214 -6.22 -16.74 3.24
C SER A 214 -6.94 -16.29 1.99
N ASN A 215 -8.26 -16.24 1.91
CA ASN A 215 -8.94 -15.67 0.75
C ASN A 215 -8.69 -14.17 0.66
N PHE A 216 -8.63 -13.47 1.80
CA PHE A 216 -8.26 -12.06 1.85
C PHE A 216 -6.78 -11.83 1.49
N ILE A 217 -5.87 -12.64 2.03
CA ILE A 217 -4.42 -12.57 1.74
C ILE A 217 -4.09 -13.08 0.34
N LEU A 218 -4.76 -14.13 -0.15
CA LEU A 218 -4.62 -14.66 -1.51
C LEU A 218 -5.23 -13.69 -2.52
N GLN A 219 -6.33 -13.01 -2.18
CA GLN A 219 -6.78 -11.85 -2.93
C GLN A 219 -5.69 -10.78 -2.90
N LEU A 220 -5.19 -10.32 -1.75
CA LEU A 220 -4.11 -9.32 -1.71
C LEU A 220 -2.80 -9.74 -2.43
N SER A 221 -2.40 -11.01 -2.38
CA SER A 221 -1.15 -11.52 -2.97
C SER A 221 -1.27 -11.82 -4.46
N LEU A 222 -2.47 -12.18 -4.95
CA LEU A 222 -2.74 -12.22 -6.38
C LEU A 222 -2.75 -10.79 -6.98
N PHE A 223 -2.77 -9.72 -6.17
CA PHE A 223 -2.86 -8.33 -6.62
C PHE A 223 -1.49 -7.65 -6.74
N HIS A 224 -0.40 -8.35 -6.37
CA HIS A 224 0.98 -7.88 -6.47
C HIS A 224 1.85 -8.62 -7.50
N SER A 225 1.26 -9.45 -8.38
CA SER A 225 1.95 -10.08 -9.53
C SER A 225 1.29 -9.69 -10.84
#